data_AF-A0A4Q6E1T3-F1
#
_entry.id   AF-A0A4Q6E1T3-F1
#
_cell.length_a   1.000
_cell.length_b   1.000
_cell.length_c   1.000
_cell.angle_alpha   90.00
_cell.angle_beta   90.00
_cell.angle_gamma   90.00
#
_symmetry.space_group_name_H-M   'P 1'
#
loop_
_entity.id
_entity.type
_entity.pdbx_description
1 polymer ?
#
loop_
_entity_poly.entity_id
_entity_poly.type
_entity_poly.pdbx_seq_one_letter_code
_entity_poly.pdbx_strand_id
1 'polypeptide(L)' 'RNSGSANIGGPGAGGRGKVFSKSVEASTTDIASEFVNLIQMQRAFQANARTLTSSDELMQEILNMKRG' A
#
# COMPACT_ATOMS: atom_id res chain seq x y z
N ARG A 1 21.04 -5.40 -9.56
CA ARG A 1 19.77 -6.17 -9.66
C ARG A 1 20.10 -7.55 -10.18
N ASN A 2 20.36 -8.51 -9.29
CA ASN A 2 20.37 -9.92 -9.65
C ASN A 2 20.15 -10.69 -8.35
N SER A 3 18.97 -11.28 -8.17
CA SER A 3 18.55 -11.96 -6.93
C SER A 3 19.28 -13.30 -6.69
N GLY A 4 20.46 -13.48 -7.30
CA GLY A 4 21.24 -14.72 -7.31
C GLY A 4 20.79 -15.72 -8.38
N SER A 5 21.59 -16.78 -8.56
CA SER A 5 21.28 -17.92 -9.43
C SER A 5 20.22 -18.81 -8.77
N ALA A 6 19.27 -19.33 -9.57
CA ALA A 6 18.24 -20.22 -9.06
C ALA A 6 18.84 -21.53 -8.50
N ASN A 7 18.64 -21.77 -7.21
CA ASN A 7 19.07 -23.01 -6.57
C ASN A 7 17.93 -24.04 -6.67
N ILE A 8 18.03 -24.97 -7.63
CA ILE A 8 17.04 -26.03 -7.86
C ILE A 8 17.42 -27.28 -7.05
N GLY A 9 16.44 -27.92 -6.40
CA GLY A 9 16.65 -29.13 -5.60
C GLY A 9 15.34 -29.68 -5.06
N GLY A 10 15.33 -30.94 -4.64
CA GLY A 10 14.14 -31.60 -4.08
C GLY A 10 13.71 -31.03 -2.72
N PRO A 11 12.43 -31.24 -2.31
CA PRO A 11 11.94 -30.86 -0.99
C PRO A 11 12.75 -31.57 0.11
N GLY A 12 13.16 -30.84 1.15
CA GLY A 12 14.03 -31.37 2.22
C GLY A 12 15.53 -31.41 1.92
N ALA A 13 15.99 -31.08 0.70
CA ALA A 13 17.40 -31.05 0.35
C ALA A 13 18.00 -29.63 0.43
N GLY A 14 19.20 -29.51 1.01
CA GLY A 14 19.95 -28.24 1.07
C GLY A 14 19.24 -27.11 1.82
N GLY A 15 18.60 -27.41 2.96
CA GLY A 15 17.92 -26.42 3.81
C GLY A 15 16.49 -26.06 3.39
N ARG A 16 15.96 -26.67 2.31
CA ARG A 16 14.59 -26.43 1.84
C ARG A 16 13.57 -27.11 2.75
N GLY A 17 12.41 -26.45 2.94
CA GLY A 17 11.28 -27.00 3.70
C GLY A 17 10.70 -28.28 3.10
N LYS A 18 9.85 -28.96 3.88
CA LYS A 18 9.10 -30.14 3.43
C LYS A 18 7.85 -29.69 2.67
N VAL A 19 7.53 -30.34 1.56
CA VAL A 19 6.27 -30.13 0.84
C VAL A 19 5.21 -31.03 1.45
N PHE A 20 4.17 -30.42 2.03
CA PHE A 20 3.03 -31.14 2.58
C PHE A 20 1.92 -31.20 1.53
N SER A 21 1.74 -32.36 0.90
CA SER A 21 0.64 -32.59 -0.03
C SER A 21 -0.71 -32.43 0.68
N LYS A 22 -1.68 -31.76 0.04
CA LYS A 22 -3.01 -31.41 0.60
C LYS A 22 -3.01 -30.31 1.68
N SER A 23 -1.91 -29.56 1.84
CA SER A 23 -1.89 -28.34 2.66
C SER A 23 -2.21 -27.12 1.80
N VAL A 24 -3.07 -26.22 2.29
CA VAL A 24 -3.35 -24.92 1.67
C VAL A 24 -2.47 -23.91 2.39
N GLU A 25 -1.56 -23.27 1.67
CA GLU A 25 -0.76 -22.16 2.21
C GLU A 25 -1.72 -21.02 2.56
N ALA A 26 -2.01 -20.86 3.85
CA ALA A 26 -2.86 -19.80 4.33
C ALA A 26 -2.17 -18.46 4.07
N SER A 27 -2.92 -17.50 3.53
CA SER A 27 -2.43 -16.14 3.36
C SER A 27 -1.88 -15.64 4.69
N THR A 28 -0.64 -15.15 4.68
CA THR A 28 -0.05 -14.46 5.84
C THR A 28 -0.71 -13.10 6.13
N THR A 29 -1.65 -12.68 5.29
CA THR A 29 -2.30 -11.37 5.34
C THR A 29 -3.47 -11.37 6.32
N ASP A 30 -3.39 -10.51 7.33
CA ASP A 30 -4.51 -10.21 8.22
C ASP A 30 -5.44 -9.18 7.55
N ILE A 31 -6.64 -9.63 7.19
CA ILE A 31 -7.64 -8.81 6.50
C ILE A 31 -8.05 -7.62 7.37
N ALA A 32 -8.08 -7.77 8.70
CA ALA A 32 -8.43 -6.68 9.61
C ALA A 32 -7.39 -5.57 9.58
N SER A 33 -6.09 -5.92 9.56
CA SER A 33 -5.02 -4.91 9.46
C SER A 33 -5.01 -4.22 8.10
N GLU A 34 -5.24 -4.96 7.01
CA GLU A 34 -5.33 -4.37 5.68
C GLU A 34 -6.52 -3.42 5.55
N PHE A 35 -7.67 -3.76 6.14
CA PHE A 35 -8.84 -2.88 6.11
C PHE A 35 -8.61 -1.58 6.89
N VAL A 36 -7.93 -1.66 8.04
CA VAL A 36 -7.52 -0.46 8.80
C VAL A 36 -6.53 0.39 8.00
N ASN A 37 -5.59 -0.24 7.30
CA ASN A 37 -4.64 0.46 6.43
C ASN A 37 -5.36 1.18 5.29
N LEU A 38 -6.32 0.53 4.64
CA LEU A 38 -7.17 1.16 3.61
C LEU A 38 -7.95 2.36 4.17
N ILE A 39 -8.55 2.24 5.36
CA ILE A 39 -9.26 3.35 6.00
C ILE A 39 -8.32 4.53 6.29
N GLN A 40 -7.09 4.27 6.74
CA GLN A 40 -6.09 5.32 6.95
C GLN A 40 -5.74 6.03 5.65
N MET A 41 -5.49 5.26 4.57
CA MET A 41 -5.20 5.83 3.25
C MET A 41 -6.37 6.69 2.73
N GLN A 42 -7.61 6.24 2.92
CA GLN A 42 -8.80 7.00 2.53
C GLN A 42 -8.90 8.33 3.28
N ARG A 43 -8.65 8.33 4.61
CA ARG A 43 -8.65 9.57 5.41
C ARG A 43 -7.53 10.52 5.00
N ALA A 44 -6.34 9.99 4.71
CA ALA A 44 -5.22 10.80 4.23
C ALA A 44 -5.55 11.44 2.86
N PHE A 45 -6.13 10.67 1.93
CA PHE A 45 -6.59 11.19 0.64
C PHE A 45 -7.65 12.28 0.81
N GLN A 46 -8.65 12.06 1.67
CA GLN A 46 -9.69 13.05 1.92
C GLN A 46 -9.14 14.32 2.59
N ALA A 47 -8.19 14.20 3.52
CA ALA A 47 -7.53 15.34 4.14
C ALA A 47 -6.76 16.17 3.10
N ASN A 48 -5.99 15.50 2.24
CA ASN A 48 -5.25 16.16 1.17
C ASN A 48 -6.19 16.85 0.17
N ALA A 49 -7.31 16.21 -0.18
CA ALA A 49 -8.32 16.79 -1.07
C ALA A 49 -8.93 18.07 -0.47
N ARG A 50 -9.23 18.08 0.84
CA ARG A 50 -9.74 19.28 1.53
C ARG A 50 -8.71 20.40 1.54
N THR A 51 -7.45 20.09 1.82
CA THR A 51 -6.37 21.10 1.77
C THR A 51 -6.20 21.70 0.38
N LEU A 52 -6.33 20.89 -0.68
CA LEU A 52 -6.29 21.36 -2.06
C LEU A 52 -7.46 22.32 -2.35
N THR A 53 -8.68 21.93 -2.00
CA THR A 53 -9.87 22.78 -2.21
C THR A 53 -9.76 24.10 -1.45
N SER A 54 -9.34 24.08 -0.18
CA SER A 54 -9.13 25.32 0.58
C SER A 54 -8.02 26.18 0.00
N SER A 55 -6.98 25.58 -0.60
CA SER A 55 -5.92 26.33 -1.28
C SER A 55 -6.46 27.02 -2.55
N ASP A 56 -7.31 26.33 -3.31
CA ASP A 56 -7.95 26.88 -4.51
C ASP A 56 -8.91 28.04 -4.16
N GLU A 57 -9.68 27.91 -3.07
CA GLU A 57 -10.55 28.97 -2.54
C GLU A 57 -9.75 30.22 -2.16
N LEU A 58 -8.67 30.05 -1.40
CA LEU A 58 -7.76 31.15 -1.02
C LEU A 58 -7.11 31.80 -2.24
N MET A 59 -6.72 31.02 -3.26
CA MET A 59 -6.17 31.56 -4.50
C MET A 59 -7.20 32.41 -5.26
N GLN A 60 -8.46 31.96 -5.35
CA GLN A 60 -9.52 32.75 -5.97
C GLN A 60 -9.78 34.06 -5.21
N GLU A 61 -9.77 34.02 -3.89
CA GLU A 61 -9.94 35.21 -3.05
C GLU A 61 -8.81 36.24 -3.26
N ILE A 62 -7.55 35.78 -3.30
CA ILE A 62 -6.40 36.64 -3.61
C ILE A 62 -6.50 37.25 -5.01
N LEU A 63 -6.88 36.46 -6.01
CA LEU A 63 -7.03 36.93 -7.40
C LEU A 63 -8.14 37.99 -7.52
N ASN A 64 -9.22 37.85 -6.76
CA ASN A 64 -10.31 38.83 -6.71
C ASN A 64 -9.90 40.12 -5.99
N MET A 65 -9.13 40.03 -4.90
CA MET A 65 -8.58 41.21 -4.21
C MET A 65 -7.62 42.02 -5.08
N LYS A 66 -6.76 41.36 -5.90
CA LYS A 66 -5.81 42.05 -6.79
C LYS A 66 -6.51 42.82 -7.93
N ARG A 67 -7.74 42.46 -8.27
CA ARG A 67 -8.53 43.09 -9.35
C ARG A 67 -9.37 44.28 -8.87
N GLY A 68 -9.61 44.39 -7.56
CA GLY A 68 -10.31 45.51 -6.92
C GLY A 68 -9.42 46.70 -6.63
#